data_AF-A0A8C7ZS87-F1
#
_entry.id   AF-A0A8C7ZS87-F1
#
_cell.length_a   1.000
_cell.length_b   1.000
_cell.length_c   1.000
_cell.angle_alpha   90.00
_cell.angle_beta   90.00
_cell.angle_gamma   90.00
#
_symmetry.space_group_name_H-M   'P 1'
#
loop_
_entity.id
_entity.type
_entity.pdbx_description
1 polymer ?
#
loop_
_entity_poly.entity_id
_entity_poly.type
_entity_poly.pdbx_seq_one_letter_code
_entity_poly.pdbx_strand_id
1 'polypeptide(L)'
;MKEPHVALKPWVADPWSRPTLHTTLTTILQPRNPAMVFESSLIFWPQASPPTAGHIVGQQQLTSYLQKALDVGPRNVVLFLQDKMSMEDFTKYGGVFGNKQDSVFPSLEGALRAAVSPLVLPAVSWPASNAVISQLQDQLETSALYMDPETLSQLRLNASSPALLVFRLPYSAGADLMSTKDILSENDAVMGQVLNIMKTQSVPYTALYTGLQPSRVRLSLHLQGFITRLKGCLCLHNESKSHRFPKWPTKLSAPSTVNARHWIG
;
A
#
# COMPACT_ATOMS: atom_id res chain seq x y z
N MET A 1 11.02 -46.94 47.44
CA MET A 1 11.09 -45.84 46.45
C MET A 1 9.67 -45.53 46.01
N LYS A 2 9.16 -44.35 46.37
CA LYS A 2 7.79 -43.90 46.08
C LYS A 2 7.87 -42.72 45.12
N GLU A 3 7.12 -42.79 44.02
CA GLU A 3 6.85 -41.67 43.12
C GLU A 3 6.05 -40.56 43.82
N PRO A 4 6.25 -39.28 43.49
CA PRO A 4 5.33 -38.22 43.86
C PRO A 4 4.30 -37.95 42.74
N HIS A 5 3.02 -38.05 43.12
CA HIS A 5 1.88 -37.57 42.33
C HIS A 5 1.91 -36.04 42.23
N VAL A 6 1.92 -35.50 41.00
CA VAL A 6 1.67 -34.07 40.73
C VAL A 6 0.20 -33.90 40.37
N ALA A 7 -0.52 -33.14 41.19
CA ALA A 7 -1.92 -32.79 40.97
C ALA A 7 -2.06 -31.79 39.81
N LEU A 8 -2.90 -32.13 38.82
CA LEU A 8 -3.35 -31.23 37.76
C LEU A 8 -4.30 -30.18 38.33
N LYS A 9 -3.96 -28.89 38.20
CA LYS A 9 -4.91 -27.78 38.39
C LYS A 9 -5.72 -27.56 37.10
N PRO A 10 -7.04 -27.36 37.17
CA PRO A 10 -7.84 -27.07 35.99
C PRO A 10 -7.63 -25.63 35.53
N TRP A 11 -7.51 -25.44 34.22
CA TRP A 11 -7.55 -24.14 33.57
C TRP A 11 -8.96 -23.56 33.71
N VAL A 12 -9.09 -22.46 34.45
CA VAL A 12 -10.27 -21.60 34.38
C VAL A 12 -9.99 -20.58 33.27
N ALA A 13 -10.76 -20.63 32.20
CA ALA A 13 -10.74 -19.60 31.16
C ALA A 13 -11.43 -18.34 31.70
N ASP A 14 -10.72 -17.22 31.75
CA ASP A 14 -11.24 -15.92 32.15
C ASP A 14 -12.24 -15.39 31.10
N PRO A 15 -13.53 -15.15 31.43
CA PRO A 15 -14.54 -14.69 30.46
C PRO A 15 -14.44 -13.19 30.10
N TRP A 16 -13.38 -12.50 30.52
CA TRP A 16 -13.29 -11.03 30.45
C TRP A 16 -12.09 -10.51 29.66
N SER A 17 -11.51 -11.29 28.76
CA SER A 17 -10.60 -10.77 27.73
C SER A 17 -11.39 -10.00 26.67
N ARG A 18 -11.86 -8.80 27.03
CA ARG A 18 -12.37 -7.82 26.05
C ARG A 18 -11.19 -7.37 25.18
N PRO A 19 -11.24 -7.49 23.84
CA PRO A 19 -10.27 -6.83 22.99
C PRO A 19 -10.41 -5.32 23.21
N THR A 20 -9.32 -4.69 23.63
CA THR A 20 -9.23 -3.24 23.87
C THR A 20 -9.55 -2.49 22.58
N LEU A 21 -10.43 -1.48 22.67
CA LEU A 21 -10.89 -0.63 21.56
C LEU A 21 -9.76 0.01 20.72
N HIS A 22 -8.55 0.09 21.27
CA HIS A 22 -7.33 0.54 20.58
C HIS A 22 -6.89 -0.41 19.45
N THR A 23 -7.06 -1.72 19.61
CA THR A 23 -6.65 -2.71 18.60
C THR A 23 -7.60 -2.68 17.40
N THR A 24 -8.89 -2.42 17.63
CA THR A 24 -9.92 -2.36 16.58
C THR A 24 -9.86 -1.09 15.73
N LEU A 25 -9.53 0.06 16.33
CA LEU A 25 -9.43 1.33 15.60
C LEU A 25 -8.17 1.42 14.74
N THR A 26 -7.07 0.77 15.15
CA THR A 26 -5.80 0.82 14.42
C THR A 26 -5.89 0.08 13.08
N THR A 27 -6.59 -1.06 13.02
CA THR A 27 -6.80 -1.84 11.79
C THR A 27 -7.62 -1.09 10.74
N ILE A 28 -8.60 -0.27 11.14
CA ILE A 28 -9.49 0.46 10.21
C ILE A 28 -8.78 1.69 9.59
N LEU A 29 -7.75 2.22 10.25
CA LEU A 29 -7.07 3.46 9.85
C LEU A 29 -5.71 3.26 9.16
N GLN A 30 -5.27 2.00 8.98
CA GLN A 30 -3.99 1.74 8.35
C GLN A 30 -4.05 1.96 6.82
N PRO A 31 -3.10 2.73 6.26
CA PRO A 31 -2.97 2.82 4.83
C PRO A 31 -2.62 1.44 4.24
N ARG A 32 -3.33 1.07 3.18
CA ARG A 32 -3.26 -0.25 2.54
C ARG A 32 -3.19 -0.12 1.03
N ASN A 33 -2.49 -1.05 0.41
CA ASN A 33 -2.37 -1.16 -1.03
C ASN A 33 -2.92 -2.53 -1.46
N PRO A 34 -3.60 -2.63 -2.61
CA PRO A 34 -3.87 -3.92 -3.19
C PRO A 34 -2.57 -4.50 -3.76
N ALA A 35 -2.46 -5.82 -3.73
CA ALA A 35 -1.40 -6.56 -4.42
C ALA A 35 -2.03 -7.70 -5.22
N MET A 36 -1.54 -7.92 -6.43
CA MET A 36 -2.00 -8.95 -7.34
C MET A 36 -0.80 -9.71 -7.85
N VAL A 37 -0.74 -11.02 -7.61
CA VAL A 37 0.27 -11.90 -8.19
C VAL A 37 -0.40 -12.79 -9.22
N PHE A 38 0.18 -12.89 -10.41
CA PHE A 38 -0.29 -13.72 -11.50
C PHE A 38 0.90 -14.31 -12.27
N GLU A 39 0.66 -15.34 -13.07
CA GLU A 39 1.72 -16.19 -13.62
C GLU A 39 1.43 -16.47 -15.09
N SER A 40 2.48 -16.68 -15.89
CA SER A 40 2.34 -16.92 -17.34
C SER A 40 2.31 -18.38 -17.76
N SER A 41 2.70 -19.30 -16.87
CA SER A 41 2.66 -20.75 -17.05
C SER A 41 1.38 -21.35 -16.46
N LEU A 42 1.24 -22.67 -16.62
CA LEU A 42 0.06 -23.43 -16.17
C LEU A 42 0.25 -24.02 -14.77
N ILE A 43 1.09 -23.40 -13.92
CA ILE A 43 1.45 -23.99 -12.63
C ILE A 43 0.37 -23.61 -11.60
N PHE A 44 -0.31 -24.64 -11.09
CA PHE A 44 -1.36 -24.47 -10.10
C PHE A 44 -0.76 -24.11 -8.74
N TRP A 45 -1.09 -22.92 -8.23
CA TRP A 45 -0.74 -22.56 -6.87
C TRP A 45 -1.54 -23.42 -5.89
N PRO A 46 -0.93 -23.99 -4.84
CA PRO A 46 -1.73 -24.45 -3.71
C PRO A 46 -2.46 -23.22 -3.19
N GLN A 47 -3.79 -23.17 -3.40
CA GLN A 47 -4.65 -22.05 -3.04
C GLN A 47 -4.32 -21.62 -1.62
N ALA A 48 -3.51 -20.58 -1.49
CA ALA A 48 -3.27 -19.96 -0.22
C ALA A 48 -4.59 -19.26 0.08
N SER A 49 -5.35 -19.82 1.03
CA SER A 49 -6.71 -19.37 1.34
C SER A 49 -6.74 -17.85 1.37
N PRO A 50 -7.54 -17.19 0.50
CA PRO A 50 -7.55 -15.74 0.45
C PRO A 50 -7.87 -15.19 1.85
N PRO A 51 -7.24 -14.08 2.25
CA PRO A 51 -7.47 -13.52 3.58
C PRO A 51 -8.96 -13.24 3.77
N THR A 52 -9.48 -13.53 4.96
CA THR A 52 -10.89 -13.26 5.31
C THR A 52 -11.25 -11.82 5.03
N ALA A 53 -12.47 -11.54 4.58
CA ALA A 53 -12.92 -10.18 4.30
C ALA A 53 -12.62 -9.24 5.49
N GLY A 54 -11.95 -8.11 5.21
CA GLY A 54 -11.51 -7.15 6.23
C GLY A 54 -10.14 -7.41 6.84
N HIS A 55 -9.51 -8.56 6.55
CA HIS A 55 -8.14 -8.86 7.00
C HIS A 55 -7.11 -8.06 6.19
N ILE A 56 -6.11 -7.51 6.89
CA ILE A 56 -4.97 -6.82 6.27
C ILE A 56 -3.77 -7.76 6.30
N VAL A 57 -3.24 -8.04 5.12
CA VAL A 57 -2.03 -8.86 4.96
C VAL A 57 -0.82 -8.05 5.44
N GLY A 58 -0.19 -8.54 6.50
CA GLY A 58 1.07 -7.98 7.02
C GLY A 58 2.29 -8.46 6.25
N GLN A 59 3.47 -7.94 6.63
CA GLN A 59 4.73 -8.22 5.93
C GLN A 59 5.08 -9.70 5.90
N GLN A 60 5.06 -10.38 7.06
CA GLN A 60 5.36 -11.81 7.16
C GLN A 60 4.38 -12.68 6.36
N GLN A 61 3.10 -12.32 6.37
CA GLN A 61 2.09 -13.04 5.59
C GLN A 61 2.33 -12.87 4.09
N LEU A 62 2.62 -11.64 3.63
CA LEU A 62 3.01 -11.38 2.24
C LEU A 62 4.24 -12.20 1.85
N THR A 63 5.27 -12.26 2.71
CA THR A 63 6.46 -13.11 2.49
C THR A 63 6.07 -14.56 2.29
N SER A 64 5.19 -15.12 3.13
CA SER A 64 4.75 -16.50 3.00
C SER A 64 3.95 -16.77 1.72
N TYR A 65 3.13 -15.81 1.27
CA TYR A 65 2.44 -15.92 -0.02
C TYR A 65 3.43 -15.92 -1.19
N LEU A 66 4.38 -14.98 -1.20
CA LEU A 66 5.40 -14.86 -2.25
C LEU A 66 6.34 -16.06 -2.27
N GLN A 67 6.75 -16.58 -1.11
CA GLN A 67 7.61 -17.75 -1.03
C GLN A 67 6.93 -18.97 -1.67
N LYS A 68 5.67 -19.24 -1.30
CA LYS A 68 4.89 -20.33 -1.91
C LYS A 68 4.73 -20.17 -3.41
N ALA A 69 4.58 -18.92 -3.88
CA ALA A 69 4.51 -18.60 -5.30
C ALA A 69 5.80 -18.99 -6.04
N LEU A 70 6.95 -18.61 -5.49
CA LEU A 70 8.27 -18.77 -6.11
C LEU A 70 8.87 -20.16 -5.91
N ASP A 71 8.36 -20.93 -4.94
CA ASP A 71 8.74 -22.33 -4.73
C ASP A 71 8.22 -23.24 -5.85
N VAL A 72 7.05 -22.92 -6.41
CA VAL A 72 6.43 -23.71 -7.50
C VAL A 72 6.48 -23.02 -8.86
N GLY A 73 6.43 -21.68 -8.88
CA GLY A 73 6.34 -20.88 -10.09
C GLY A 73 7.70 -20.51 -10.70
N PRO A 74 7.70 -19.86 -11.87
CA PRO A 74 8.93 -19.37 -12.48
C PRO A 74 9.62 -18.33 -11.61
N ARG A 75 10.96 -18.43 -11.54
CA ARG A 75 11.82 -17.51 -10.77
C ARG A 75 12.26 -16.26 -11.54
N ASN A 76 11.77 -16.09 -12.76
CA ASN A 76 11.79 -14.80 -13.43
C ASN A 76 10.58 -14.00 -12.94
N VAL A 77 10.83 -12.99 -12.12
CA VAL A 77 9.80 -12.15 -11.51
C VAL A 77 9.71 -10.82 -12.23
N VAL A 78 8.50 -10.46 -12.65
CA VAL A 78 8.17 -9.16 -13.24
C VAL A 78 7.35 -8.36 -12.22
N LEU A 79 7.96 -7.38 -11.59
CA LEU A 79 7.33 -6.51 -10.60
C LEU A 79 6.90 -5.19 -11.25
N PHE A 80 5.59 -4.98 -11.35
CA PHE A 80 4.99 -3.70 -11.67
C PHE A 80 4.71 -2.93 -10.38
N LEU A 81 5.39 -1.80 -10.23
CA LEU A 81 5.37 -1.03 -9.00
C LEU A 81 4.77 0.35 -9.25
N GLN A 82 3.51 0.52 -8.86
CA GLN A 82 2.84 1.80 -9.03
C GLN A 82 3.16 2.76 -7.91
N ASP A 83 3.53 3.99 -8.24
CA ASP A 83 3.90 4.98 -7.24
C ASP A 83 2.78 5.24 -6.24
N LYS A 84 1.52 5.32 -6.70
CA LYS A 84 0.36 5.32 -5.81
C LYS A 84 -0.74 4.40 -6.30
N MET A 85 -1.38 3.69 -5.37
CA MET A 85 -2.43 2.73 -5.70
C MET A 85 -3.40 2.58 -4.53
N SER A 86 -4.70 2.53 -4.80
CA SER A 86 -5.72 2.19 -3.80
C SER A 86 -6.87 1.38 -4.39
N MET A 87 -7.62 0.67 -3.55
CA MET A 87 -8.85 -0.03 -3.97
C MET A 87 -9.90 0.93 -4.55
N GLU A 88 -9.89 2.20 -4.14
CA GLU A 88 -10.81 3.22 -4.63
C GLU A 88 -10.52 3.56 -6.10
N ASP A 89 -9.27 3.47 -6.56
CA ASP A 89 -8.92 3.67 -7.96
C ASP A 89 -9.43 2.54 -8.85
N PHE A 90 -9.30 1.28 -8.41
CA PHE A 90 -9.89 0.13 -9.12
C PHE A 90 -11.42 0.20 -9.16
N THR A 91 -12.04 0.63 -8.06
CA THR A 91 -13.50 0.77 -8.00
C THR A 91 -13.99 1.91 -8.90
N LYS A 92 -13.23 3.01 -8.98
CA LYS A 92 -13.62 4.19 -9.77
C LYS A 92 -13.32 4.03 -11.25
N TYR A 93 -12.16 3.49 -11.60
CA TYR A 93 -11.65 3.47 -12.98
C TYR A 93 -11.59 2.06 -13.59
N GLY A 94 -11.94 1.00 -12.86
CA GLY A 94 -11.94 -0.39 -13.36
C GLY A 94 -13.29 -0.88 -13.88
N GLY A 95 -14.24 0.01 -14.20
CA GLY A 95 -15.50 -0.38 -14.84
C GLY A 95 -16.43 -1.29 -14.01
N VAL A 96 -16.24 -1.40 -12.69
CA VAL A 96 -16.97 -2.35 -11.82
C VAL A 96 -18.48 -2.08 -11.69
N PHE A 97 -18.95 -0.90 -12.12
CA PHE A 97 -20.38 -0.50 -12.08
C PHE A 97 -21.08 -0.61 -13.44
N GLY A 98 -20.61 -1.51 -14.33
CA GLY A 98 -21.23 -1.76 -15.63
C GLY A 98 -20.63 -0.99 -16.80
N ASN A 99 -19.74 -0.02 -16.52
CA ASN A 99 -19.04 0.78 -17.53
C ASN A 99 -17.71 0.11 -17.91
N LYS A 100 -17.75 -1.14 -18.39
CA LYS A 100 -16.52 -1.89 -18.72
C LYS A 100 -15.70 -1.22 -19.82
N GLN A 101 -16.36 -0.52 -20.74
CA GLN A 101 -15.75 0.24 -21.82
C GLN A 101 -14.91 1.43 -21.31
N ASP A 102 -15.17 1.89 -20.09
CA ASP A 102 -14.41 2.96 -19.44
C ASP A 102 -13.29 2.45 -18.54
N SER A 103 -13.08 1.13 -18.46
CA SER A 103 -12.00 0.54 -17.65
C SER A 103 -10.65 0.98 -18.18
N VAL A 104 -9.80 1.51 -17.30
CA VAL A 104 -8.42 1.90 -17.61
C VAL A 104 -7.42 0.75 -17.43
N PHE A 105 -7.90 -0.44 -17.06
CA PHE A 105 -7.07 -1.60 -16.73
C PHE A 105 -7.23 -2.82 -17.66
N PRO A 106 -7.39 -2.66 -18.99
CA PRO A 106 -7.65 -3.80 -19.87
C PRO A 106 -6.51 -4.83 -19.90
N SER A 107 -5.25 -4.41 -19.78
CA SER A 107 -4.09 -5.31 -19.79
C SER A 107 -4.01 -6.12 -18.51
N LEU A 108 -4.19 -5.46 -17.35
CA LEU A 108 -4.27 -6.14 -16.06
C LEU A 108 -5.45 -7.12 -16.01
N GLU A 109 -6.64 -6.71 -16.44
CA GLU A 109 -7.82 -7.59 -16.50
C GLU A 109 -7.58 -8.79 -17.42
N GLY A 110 -6.95 -8.56 -18.58
CA GLY A 110 -6.58 -9.60 -19.53
C GLY A 110 -5.59 -10.59 -18.92
N ALA A 111 -4.57 -10.09 -18.21
CA ALA A 111 -3.56 -10.91 -17.56
C ALA A 111 -4.16 -11.78 -16.44
N LEU A 112 -4.99 -11.19 -15.57
CA LEU A 112 -5.67 -11.92 -14.49
C LEU A 112 -6.65 -12.98 -15.03
N ARG A 113 -7.32 -12.70 -16.16
CA ARG A 113 -8.23 -13.66 -16.82
C ARG A 113 -7.48 -14.80 -17.52
N ALA A 114 -6.31 -14.52 -18.07
CA ALA A 114 -5.47 -15.51 -18.71
C ALA A 114 -4.72 -16.39 -17.70
N ALA A 115 -4.44 -15.87 -16.51
CA ALA A 115 -3.77 -16.61 -15.45
C ALA A 115 -4.64 -17.75 -14.92
N VAL A 116 -4.03 -18.92 -14.73
CA VAL A 116 -4.73 -20.13 -14.24
C VAL A 116 -5.09 -20.01 -12.76
N SER A 117 -4.22 -19.40 -11.95
CA SER A 117 -4.45 -19.23 -10.51
C SER A 117 -3.90 -17.89 -10.00
N PRO A 118 -4.55 -16.76 -10.31
CA PRO A 118 -4.13 -15.46 -9.78
C PRO A 118 -4.37 -15.38 -8.27
N LEU A 119 -3.41 -14.82 -7.53
CA LEU A 119 -3.56 -14.45 -6.12
C LEU A 119 -3.85 -12.95 -6.04
N VAL A 120 -5.06 -12.60 -5.61
CA VAL A 120 -5.45 -11.20 -5.38
C VAL A 120 -5.56 -10.94 -3.88
N LEU A 121 -4.73 -10.03 -3.39
CA LEU A 121 -4.71 -9.57 -2.00
C LEU A 121 -5.26 -8.14 -1.95
N PRO A 122 -6.56 -7.96 -1.62
CA PRO A 122 -7.22 -6.65 -1.72
C PRO A 122 -6.74 -5.64 -0.67
N ALA A 123 -6.09 -6.11 0.40
CA ALA A 123 -5.60 -5.28 1.49
C ALA A 123 -4.25 -5.79 2.00
N VAL A 124 -3.17 -5.19 1.51
CA VAL A 124 -1.81 -5.38 2.02
C VAL A 124 -1.41 -4.13 2.79
N SER A 125 -0.77 -4.30 3.95
CA SER A 125 -0.32 -3.15 4.74
C SER A 125 0.75 -2.37 3.96
N TRP A 126 0.69 -1.03 4.03
CA TRP A 126 1.67 -0.19 3.33
C TRP A 126 3.15 -0.55 3.64
N PRO A 127 3.55 -0.82 4.90
CA PRO A 127 4.91 -1.28 5.19
C PRO A 127 5.28 -2.60 4.49
N ALA A 128 4.33 -3.53 4.35
CA ALA A 128 4.57 -4.78 3.64
C ALA A 128 4.78 -4.55 2.14
N SER A 129 3.93 -3.74 1.51
CA SER A 129 4.09 -3.39 0.09
C SER A 129 5.40 -2.64 -0.19
N ASN A 130 5.82 -1.75 0.72
CA ASN A 130 7.10 -1.04 0.58
C ASN A 130 8.33 -1.97 0.66
N ALA A 131 8.23 -3.04 1.43
CA ALA A 131 9.33 -3.99 1.59
C ALA A 131 9.41 -5.03 0.46
N VAL A 132 8.46 -5.04 -0.48
CA VAL A 132 8.29 -6.11 -1.45
C VAL A 132 9.53 -6.37 -2.31
N ILE A 133 10.25 -5.31 -2.69
CA ILE A 133 11.48 -5.44 -3.49
C ILE A 133 12.55 -6.18 -2.68
N SER A 134 12.84 -5.71 -1.46
CA SER A 134 13.82 -6.35 -0.56
C SER A 134 13.46 -7.81 -0.33
N GLN A 135 12.18 -8.11 -0.09
CA GLN A 135 11.72 -9.47 0.14
C GLN A 135 11.94 -10.38 -1.08
N LEU A 136 11.67 -9.88 -2.29
CA LEU A 136 11.91 -10.64 -3.52
C LEU A 136 13.39 -10.84 -3.79
N GLN A 137 14.23 -9.83 -3.52
CA GLN A 137 15.68 -9.95 -3.64
C GLN A 137 16.23 -11.03 -2.70
N ASP A 138 15.77 -11.05 -1.46
CA ASP A 138 16.17 -12.05 -0.46
C ASP A 138 15.70 -13.47 -0.86
N GLN A 139 14.49 -13.61 -1.38
CA GLN A 139 13.93 -14.93 -1.78
C GLN A 139 14.53 -15.49 -3.07
N LEU A 140 14.89 -14.62 -4.02
CA LEU A 140 15.46 -15.02 -5.31
C LEU A 140 16.98 -15.05 -5.30
N GLU A 141 17.61 -14.54 -4.24
CA GLU A 141 19.06 -14.35 -4.12
C GLU A 141 19.64 -13.55 -5.31
N THR A 142 18.88 -12.56 -5.79
CA THR A 142 19.22 -11.78 -6.99
C THR A 142 18.93 -10.30 -6.80
N SER A 143 19.68 -9.45 -7.51
CA SER A 143 19.49 -8.00 -7.49
C SER A 143 18.29 -7.58 -8.36
N ALA A 144 17.58 -6.55 -7.92
CA ALA A 144 16.53 -5.93 -8.73
C ALA A 144 17.14 -5.18 -9.93
N LEU A 145 16.60 -5.45 -11.12
CA LEU A 145 16.90 -4.74 -12.35
C LEU A 145 15.75 -3.78 -12.65
N TYR A 146 15.99 -2.49 -12.43
CA TYR A 146 15.06 -1.44 -12.82
C TYR A 146 15.18 -1.19 -14.31
N MET A 147 14.06 -1.23 -15.02
CA MET A 147 14.08 -1.14 -16.47
C MET A 147 12.79 -0.57 -17.05
N ASP A 148 12.90 -0.11 -18.28
CA ASP A 148 11.81 0.37 -19.11
C ASP A 148 11.44 -0.70 -20.16
N PRO A 149 10.22 -0.68 -20.72
CA PRO A 149 9.79 -1.68 -21.70
C PRO A 149 10.71 -1.83 -22.90
N GLU A 150 11.32 -0.73 -23.34
CA GLU A 150 12.23 -0.71 -24.50
C GLU A 150 13.50 -1.52 -24.25
N THR A 151 14.07 -1.43 -23.05
CA THR A 151 15.31 -2.15 -22.70
C THR A 151 15.05 -3.62 -22.43
N LEU A 152 13.83 -4.00 -22.01
CA LEU A 152 13.43 -5.40 -21.85
C LEU A 152 13.53 -6.20 -23.14
N SER A 153 13.17 -5.58 -24.27
CA SER A 153 13.24 -6.24 -25.59
C SER A 153 14.66 -6.67 -25.97
N GLN A 154 15.67 -6.01 -25.42
CA GLN A 154 17.09 -6.29 -25.67
C GLN A 154 17.66 -7.31 -24.67
N LEU A 155 17.01 -7.50 -23.53
CA LEU A 155 17.45 -8.41 -22.49
C LEU A 155 17.07 -9.84 -22.83
N ARG A 156 18.05 -10.75 -22.82
CA ARG A 156 17.81 -12.19 -22.93
C ARG A 156 17.72 -12.80 -21.54
N LEU A 157 16.50 -13.08 -21.10
CA LEU A 157 16.26 -13.77 -19.85
C LEU A 157 16.57 -15.26 -19.98
N ASN A 158 17.00 -15.86 -18.88
CA ASN A 158 17.27 -17.29 -18.80
C ASN A 158 16.17 -17.95 -17.95
N ALA A 159 15.63 -19.08 -18.41
CA ALA A 159 14.66 -19.85 -17.62
C ALA A 159 15.30 -20.50 -16.38
N SER A 160 16.62 -20.76 -16.42
CA SER A 160 17.35 -21.49 -15.37
C SER A 160 17.92 -20.61 -14.27
N SER A 161 17.93 -19.29 -14.43
CA SER A 161 18.49 -18.35 -13.46
C SER A 161 17.42 -17.36 -13.02
N PRO A 162 17.23 -17.13 -11.70
CA PRO A 162 16.29 -16.13 -11.21
C PRO A 162 16.62 -14.72 -11.70
N ALA A 163 15.59 -13.96 -12.03
CA ALA A 163 15.69 -12.55 -12.38
C ALA A 163 14.58 -11.77 -11.69
N LEU A 164 14.88 -10.56 -11.20
CA LEU A 164 13.89 -9.64 -10.66
C LEU A 164 13.87 -8.37 -11.51
N LEU A 165 12.83 -8.22 -12.32
CA LEU A 165 12.64 -7.07 -13.21
C LEU A 165 11.63 -6.12 -12.60
N VAL A 166 12.00 -4.87 -12.40
CA VAL A 166 11.16 -3.86 -11.73
C VAL A 166 10.80 -2.75 -12.70
N PHE A 167 9.50 -2.63 -12.97
CA PHE A 167 8.92 -1.57 -13.80
C PHE A 167 8.19 -0.58 -12.89
N ARG A 168 8.69 0.66 -12.81
CA ARG A 168 8.05 1.72 -12.04
C ARG A 168 6.97 2.38 -12.88
N LEU A 169 5.77 2.45 -12.32
CA LEU A 169 4.59 3.05 -12.95
C LEU A 169 4.29 4.37 -12.24
N PRO A 170 4.65 5.52 -12.84
CA PRO A 170 4.57 6.80 -12.17
C PRO A 170 3.13 7.19 -11.83
N TYR A 171 2.99 7.99 -10.77
CA TYR A 171 1.72 8.57 -10.32
C TYR A 171 1.97 10.03 -9.94
N SER A 172 2.31 10.84 -10.94
CA SER A 172 2.51 12.28 -10.79
C SER A 172 1.52 13.05 -11.68
N ALA A 173 0.52 13.67 -11.05
CA ALA A 173 -0.25 14.76 -11.64
C ALA A 173 0.48 16.11 -11.41
N GLY A 174 1.79 16.14 -11.65
CA GLY A 174 2.64 17.29 -11.33
C GLY A 174 3.03 18.03 -12.59
N ALA A 175 2.55 19.27 -12.75
CA ALA A 175 2.70 20.17 -13.91
C ALA A 175 2.03 19.73 -15.22
N ASP A 176 1.84 18.43 -15.46
CA ASP A 176 1.15 17.92 -16.64
C ASP A 176 -0.39 17.91 -16.48
N LEU A 177 -1.08 18.32 -17.54
CA LEU A 177 -2.55 18.42 -17.64
C LEU A 177 -3.28 17.05 -17.61
N MET A 178 -2.56 15.94 -17.41
CA MET A 178 -3.13 14.60 -17.47
C MET A 178 -3.99 14.27 -16.25
N SER A 179 -5.15 13.68 -16.50
CA SER A 179 -6.02 13.21 -15.43
C SER A 179 -5.48 11.92 -14.81
N THR A 180 -5.92 11.59 -13.59
CA THR A 180 -5.61 10.28 -12.99
C THR A 180 -6.06 9.10 -13.87
N LYS A 181 -7.14 9.27 -14.65
CA LYS A 181 -7.63 8.26 -15.57
C LYS A 181 -6.59 7.99 -16.67
N ASP A 182 -6.02 9.05 -17.23
CA ASP A 182 -5.05 8.98 -18.33
C ASP A 182 -3.75 8.33 -17.85
N ILE A 183 -3.22 8.76 -16.70
CA ILE A 183 -2.01 8.20 -16.09
C ILE A 183 -2.17 6.69 -15.83
N LEU A 184 -3.31 6.27 -15.28
CA LEU A 184 -3.56 4.85 -15.01
C LEU A 184 -3.72 4.04 -16.30
N SER A 185 -4.34 4.62 -17.32
CA SER A 185 -4.49 3.99 -18.64
C SER A 185 -3.15 3.82 -19.35
N GLU A 186 -2.26 4.82 -19.26
CA GLU A 186 -0.91 4.74 -19.84
C GLU A 186 -0.06 3.70 -19.10
N ASN A 187 -0.14 3.67 -17.77
CA ASN A 187 0.52 2.65 -16.95
C ASN A 187 0.04 1.22 -17.28
N ASP A 188 -1.26 1.03 -17.52
CA ASP A 188 -1.79 -0.27 -17.98
C ASP A 188 -1.29 -0.63 -19.38
N ALA A 189 -1.18 0.34 -20.30
CA ALA A 189 -0.61 0.12 -21.62
C ALA A 189 0.87 -0.31 -21.56
N VAL A 190 1.66 0.33 -20.69
CA VAL A 190 3.04 -0.07 -20.39
C VAL A 190 3.09 -1.50 -19.85
N MET A 191 2.19 -1.87 -18.94
CA MET A 191 2.07 -3.24 -18.43
C MET A 191 1.77 -4.22 -19.58
N GLY A 192 0.79 -3.90 -20.43
CA GLY A 192 0.45 -4.72 -21.60
C GLY A 192 1.63 -4.92 -22.55
N GLN A 193 2.42 -3.87 -22.79
CA GLN A 193 3.64 -3.95 -23.60
C GLN A 193 4.67 -4.92 -22.99
N VAL A 194 4.97 -4.77 -21.70
CA VAL A 194 5.91 -5.66 -20.98
C VAL A 194 5.45 -7.12 -21.04
N LEU A 195 4.17 -7.37 -20.73
CA LEU A 195 3.62 -8.72 -20.76
C LEU A 195 3.69 -9.34 -22.17
N ASN A 196 3.49 -8.54 -23.22
CA ASN A 196 3.61 -8.99 -24.60
C ASN A 196 5.06 -9.29 -25.01
N ILE A 197 6.03 -8.48 -24.56
CA ILE A 197 7.47 -8.74 -24.78
C ILE A 197 7.86 -10.06 -24.11
N MET A 198 7.49 -10.25 -22.84
CA MET A 198 7.77 -11.49 -22.10
C MET A 198 7.17 -12.72 -22.79
N LYS A 199 5.93 -12.59 -23.28
CA LYS A 199 5.26 -13.64 -24.07
C LYS A 199 6.02 -13.95 -25.36
N THR A 200 6.46 -12.92 -26.09
CA THR A 200 7.21 -13.07 -27.35
C THR A 200 8.56 -13.74 -27.11
N GLN A 201 9.24 -13.42 -26.02
CA GLN A 201 10.48 -14.07 -25.59
C GLN A 201 10.28 -15.52 -25.14
N SER A 202 9.03 -15.97 -24.96
CA SER A 202 8.69 -17.34 -24.52
C SER A 202 9.34 -17.72 -23.19
N VAL A 203 9.50 -16.75 -22.28
CA VAL A 203 10.12 -16.94 -20.97
C VAL A 203 9.01 -17.07 -19.92
N PRO A 204 8.92 -18.19 -19.19
CA PRO A 204 8.02 -18.32 -18.04
C PRO A 204 8.33 -17.28 -16.97
N TYR A 205 7.31 -16.63 -16.41
CA TYR A 205 7.47 -15.59 -15.40
C TYR A 205 6.34 -15.58 -14.37
N THR A 206 6.69 -15.11 -13.16
CA THR A 206 5.74 -14.71 -12.12
C THR A 206 5.63 -13.19 -12.13
N ALA A 207 4.44 -12.65 -12.39
CA ALA A 207 4.19 -11.21 -12.34
C ALA A 207 3.55 -10.79 -11.01
N LEU A 208 3.99 -9.68 -10.46
CA LEU A 208 3.42 -9.05 -9.28
C LEU A 208 3.12 -7.59 -9.57
N TYR A 209 1.94 -7.14 -9.20
CA TYR A 209 1.50 -5.75 -9.30
C TYR A 209 1.07 -5.25 -7.93
N THR A 210 1.69 -4.16 -7.47
CA THR A 210 1.41 -3.54 -6.16
C THR A 210 1.78 -2.06 -6.18
N GLY A 211 1.30 -1.30 -5.20
CA GLY A 211 1.67 0.11 -5.02
C GLY A 211 2.80 0.33 -4.01
N LEU A 212 3.58 1.41 -4.16
CA LEU A 212 4.49 1.92 -3.13
C LEU A 212 3.76 2.63 -2.01
N GLN A 213 2.72 3.39 -2.31
CA GLN A 213 1.94 4.10 -1.30
C GLN A 213 0.47 4.13 -1.68
N PRO A 214 -0.43 4.31 -0.71
CA PRO A 214 -1.84 4.54 -1.02
C PRO A 214 -1.99 5.84 -1.81
N SER A 215 -2.82 5.83 -2.87
CA SER A 215 -3.17 7.07 -3.59
C SER A 215 -4.02 8.03 -2.77
N ARG A 216 -4.73 7.49 -1.77
CA ARG A 216 -5.56 8.23 -0.83
C ARG A 216 -5.21 7.77 0.57
N VAL A 217 -4.54 8.62 1.33
CA VAL A 217 -4.42 8.42 2.78
C VAL A 217 -5.74 8.89 3.39
N ARG A 218 -6.56 7.99 3.93
CA ARG A 218 -7.62 8.39 4.84
C ARG A 218 -6.98 8.84 6.15
N LEU A 219 -6.43 10.06 6.15
CA LEU A 219 -6.26 10.79 7.40
C LEU A 219 -7.68 11.07 7.88
N SER A 220 -8.16 10.26 8.81
CA SER A 220 -9.34 10.64 9.58
C SER A 220 -9.02 12.01 10.18
N LEU A 221 -9.76 13.03 9.75
CA LEU A 221 -9.74 14.40 10.29
C LEU A 221 -9.87 14.43 11.83
N HIS A 222 -10.22 13.31 12.45
CA HIS A 222 -10.21 13.13 13.89
C HIS A 222 -8.81 13.06 14.51
N LEU A 223 -7.80 12.47 13.85
CA LEU A 223 -6.45 12.35 14.39
C LEU A 223 -5.71 13.69 14.37
N GLN A 224 -5.95 14.53 13.38
CA GLN A 224 -5.39 15.88 13.34
C GLN A 224 -5.99 16.74 14.44
N GLY A 225 -7.30 16.61 14.72
CA GLY A 225 -7.95 17.21 15.88
C GLY A 225 -7.40 16.71 17.21
N PHE A 226 -7.12 15.40 17.33
CA PHE A 226 -6.56 14.79 18.55
C PHE A 226 -5.09 15.16 18.78
N ILE A 227 -4.25 15.15 17.72
CA ILE A 227 -2.84 15.57 17.79
C ILE A 227 -2.74 17.08 18.06
N THR A 228 -3.65 17.89 17.52
CA THR A 228 -3.72 19.33 17.82
C THR A 228 -4.15 19.57 19.27
N ARG A 229 -5.09 18.77 19.81
CA ARG A 229 -5.47 18.80 21.22
C ARG A 229 -4.35 18.34 22.16
N LEU A 230 -3.60 17.29 21.81
CA LEU A 230 -2.47 16.82 22.60
C LEU A 230 -1.30 17.81 22.59
N LYS A 231 -1.00 18.44 21.44
CA LYS A 231 -0.02 19.54 21.37
C LYS A 231 -0.45 20.74 22.19
N GLY A 232 -1.74 21.10 22.19
CA GLY A 232 -2.29 22.15 23.07
C GLY A 232 -2.16 21.82 24.57
N CYS A 233 -2.40 20.57 24.97
CA CYS A 233 -2.23 20.12 26.35
C CYS A 233 -0.76 20.08 26.80
N LEU A 234 0.17 19.76 25.90
CA LEU A 234 1.61 19.73 26.21
C LEU A 234 2.18 21.15 26.38
N CYS A 235 1.68 22.13 25.62
CA CYS A 235 2.06 23.53 25.79
C CYS A 235 1.63 24.11 27.15
N LEU A 236 0.48 23.68 27.68
CA LEU A 236 0.00 24.12 29.00
C LEU A 236 0.74 23.46 30.18
N HIS A 237 1.48 22.38 29.95
CA HIS A 237 2.16 21.65 31.03
C HIS A 237 3.61 22.11 31.26
N ASN A 238 4.17 22.96 30.39
CA ASN A 238 5.56 23.44 30.52
C ASN A 238 5.69 24.87 31.06
N GLU A 239 4.58 25.52 31.45
CA GLU A 239 4.57 26.90 31.98
C GLU A 239 4.21 26.98 33.47
N SER A 240 4.41 25.89 34.22
CA SER A 240 4.22 25.89 35.68
C SER A 240 5.43 25.32 36.39
N LYS A 241 6.55 26.06 36.36
CA LYS A 241 7.61 26.14 37.38
C LYS A 241 8.84 26.88 36.83
N SER A 242 8.85 28.20 36.94
CA SER A 242 10.04 28.94 37.40
C SER A 242 9.71 30.43 37.53
N HIS A 243 9.74 30.93 38.76
CA HIS A 243 9.67 32.35 39.06
C HIS A 243 10.90 33.09 38.51
N ARG A 244 10.68 34.10 37.66
CA ARG A 244 11.23 35.46 37.87
C ARG A 244 10.52 36.47 36.96
N PHE A 245 9.86 37.45 37.57
CA PHE A 245 9.27 38.61 36.89
C PHE A 245 10.34 39.40 36.14
N PRO A 246 9.95 40.05 35.03
CA PRO A 246 10.15 41.49 34.98
C PRO A 246 8.85 42.25 34.66
N LYS A 247 8.74 43.43 35.26
CA LYS A 247 7.66 44.41 35.11
C LYS A 247 7.51 44.86 33.64
N TRP A 248 6.27 44.96 33.17
CA TRP A 248 5.92 45.69 31.95
C TRP A 248 5.29 47.05 32.30
N PRO A 249 5.58 48.12 31.53
CA PRO A 249 5.06 49.45 31.79
C PRO A 249 3.59 49.60 31.37
N THR A 250 2.81 50.21 32.25
CA THR A 250 1.50 50.80 31.99
C THR A 250 1.59 51.91 30.94
N LYS A 251 0.92 51.73 29.80
CA LYS A 251 0.10 52.74 29.10
C LYS A 251 -0.52 52.11 27.84
N LEU A 252 -1.79 51.71 27.92
CA LEU A 252 -2.68 51.65 26.75
C LEU A 252 -3.57 52.89 26.79
N SER A 253 -3.33 53.82 25.86
CA SER A 253 -4.26 54.89 25.51
C SER A 253 -5.43 54.31 24.72
N ALA A 254 -6.64 54.73 25.10
CA ALA A 254 -7.92 54.31 24.53
C ALA A 254 -8.10 54.71 23.04
N PRO A 255 -8.96 54.01 22.29
CA PRO A 255 -9.33 54.41 20.92
C PRO A 255 -10.41 55.51 20.95
N SER A 256 -10.15 56.63 20.28
CA SER A 256 -11.13 57.69 20.02
C SER A 256 -11.84 57.48 18.68
N THR A 257 -13.13 57.19 18.78
CA THR A 257 -14.26 57.75 17.99
C THR A 257 -14.06 58.19 16.53
N VAL A 258 -14.78 57.47 15.65
CA VAL A 258 -15.66 57.94 14.56
C VAL A 258 -15.47 59.38 14.04
N ASN A 259 -15.17 59.51 12.75
CA ASN A 259 -15.78 60.56 11.94
C ASN A 259 -15.94 60.11 10.48
N ALA A 260 -17.17 59.83 10.09
CA ALA A 260 -17.59 59.73 8.69
C ALA A 260 -18.10 61.11 8.26
N ARG A 261 -17.38 61.76 7.35
CA ARG A 261 -17.92 62.86 6.54
C ARG A 261 -17.37 62.81 5.13
N HIS A 262 -18.33 62.70 4.21
CA HIS A 262 -18.43 63.38 2.91
C HIS A 262 -17.25 63.29 1.95
N TRP A 263 -17.50 62.72 0.76
CA TRP A 263 -17.45 63.44 -0.52
C TRP A 263 -18.36 62.72 -1.53
N ILE A 264 -19.42 63.40 -1.96
CA ILE A 264 -20.06 63.23 -3.28
C ILE A 264 -19.59 64.42 -4.10
N GLY A 265 -19.20 64.18 -5.35
CA GLY A 265 -18.79 65.17 -6.34
C GLY A 265 -18.00 64.51 -7.44
#